data_AF-A0A954XHK1-F1
#
_entry.id   AF-A0A954XHK1-F1
#
_cell.length_a   1.000
_cell.length_b   1.000
_cell.length_c   1.000
_cell.angle_alpha   90.00
_cell.angle_beta   90.00
_cell.angle_gamma   90.00
#
_symmetry.space_group_name_H-M   'P 1'
#
loop_
_entity.id
_entity.type
_entity.pdbx_description
1 polymer ?
#
loop_
_entity_poly.entity_id
_entity_poly.type
_entity_poly.pdbx_seq_one_letter_code
_entity_poly.pdbx_strand_id
1 'polypeptide(L)'
;MSVPMRYGRSGFVVAVWLTIAVPAYGRDFDIDVLPILQSHCFDCHADVEEPEGGVNLERFGSERQVMRERSIWATVYEKVESRQMPPPKDHKPLSLAQRQAVMQWIETIAAAPDSQLGVADPGKPILRRLTRLEYNNTVRDLLGLSTDVFMFPERLPIRDKVYFAPETRKMESPLRVSVLEYGARMPALLPNAGLPGDNRAEHGYRNRGDAMNFTPLLLEKYVALAAEIAGHPELPRRSSVFAELLGIDPATLPVAKAKLNPSDAVHPVTEASAEF
;
A
#
# COMPACT_ATOMS: atom_id res chain seq x y z
N MET A 1 24.06 33.01 -68.10
CA MET A 1 24.38 31.57 -68.13
C MET A 1 24.28 31.03 -66.72
N SER A 2 23.61 29.89 -66.59
CA SER A 2 22.96 29.33 -65.41
C SER A 2 23.94 28.74 -64.39
N VAL A 3 23.67 28.97 -63.10
CA VAL A 3 24.19 28.13 -62.01
C VAL A 3 23.00 27.58 -61.24
N PRO A 4 22.70 26.27 -61.28
CA PRO A 4 21.73 25.67 -60.37
C PRO A 4 22.42 25.19 -59.10
N MET A 5 21.93 25.70 -57.96
CA MET A 5 22.31 25.29 -56.61
C MET A 5 21.56 24.01 -56.23
N ARG A 6 22.31 23.00 -55.78
CA ARG A 6 21.81 21.68 -55.35
C ARG A 6 21.01 21.78 -54.04
N TYR A 7 19.79 21.26 -54.02
CA TYR A 7 19.05 20.96 -52.78
C TYR A 7 19.33 19.50 -52.35
N GLY A 8 19.87 19.32 -51.14
CA GLY A 8 20.07 18.02 -50.52
C GLY A 8 18.76 17.47 -49.93
N ARG A 9 18.43 16.21 -50.24
CA ARG A 9 17.35 15.46 -49.58
C ARG A 9 17.92 14.73 -48.37
N SER A 10 17.62 15.23 -47.17
CA SER A 10 17.81 14.47 -45.92
C SER A 10 16.56 13.61 -45.70
N GLY A 11 16.70 12.29 -45.82
CA GLY A 11 15.63 11.34 -45.51
C GLY A 11 15.57 11.08 -43.99
N PHE A 12 14.42 11.36 -43.38
CA PHE A 12 14.11 10.91 -42.02
C PHE A 12 13.49 9.52 -42.09
N VAL A 13 14.14 8.52 -41.49
CA VAL A 13 13.58 7.18 -41.30
C VAL A 13 12.87 7.19 -39.93
N VAL A 14 11.55 7.12 -39.93
CA VAL A 14 10.75 6.94 -38.71
C VAL A 14 10.71 5.45 -38.38
N ALA A 15 11.45 5.03 -37.36
CA ALA A 15 11.35 3.68 -36.82
C ALA A 15 10.11 3.60 -35.92
N VAL A 16 9.06 2.93 -36.39
CA VAL A 16 7.88 2.59 -35.60
C VAL A 16 8.22 1.37 -34.75
N TRP A 17 8.38 1.58 -33.45
CA TRP A 17 8.52 0.49 -32.48
C TRP A 17 7.13 -0.09 -32.20
N LEU A 18 6.86 -1.25 -32.80
CA LEU A 18 5.66 -2.03 -32.51
C LEU A 18 5.85 -2.70 -31.14
N THR A 19 5.32 -2.10 -30.08
CA THR A 19 5.23 -2.73 -28.76
C THR A 19 4.19 -3.84 -28.81
N ILE A 20 4.64 -5.09 -28.95
CA ILE A 20 3.79 -6.26 -28.72
C ILE A 20 3.56 -6.32 -27.21
N ALA A 21 2.36 -5.95 -26.76
CA ALA A 21 1.92 -6.25 -25.41
C ALA A 21 1.76 -7.78 -25.32
N VAL A 22 2.72 -8.45 -24.66
CA VAL A 22 2.60 -9.85 -24.31
C VAL A 22 1.54 -9.93 -23.21
N PRO A 23 0.39 -10.58 -23.44
CA PRO A 23 -0.57 -10.82 -22.37
C PRO A 23 0.13 -11.67 -21.31
N ALA A 24 0.10 -11.22 -20.06
CA ALA A 24 0.48 -12.03 -18.91
C ALA A 24 -0.58 -13.13 -18.73
N TYR A 25 -0.51 -14.17 -19.57
CA TYR A 25 -1.19 -15.42 -19.27
C TYR A 25 -0.59 -15.93 -17.96
N GLY A 26 -1.45 -16.22 -16.98
CA GLY A 26 -1.05 -16.90 -15.76
C GLY A 26 -0.23 -18.15 -16.12
N ARG A 27 0.82 -18.42 -15.33
CA ARG A 27 1.67 -19.59 -15.52
C ARG A 27 0.81 -20.86 -15.57
N ASP A 28 1.10 -21.75 -16.50
CA ASP A 28 0.36 -22.99 -16.65
C ASP A 28 0.91 -24.04 -15.67
N PHE A 29 0.04 -24.77 -14.96
CA PHE A 29 0.48 -25.74 -13.96
C PHE A 29 1.33 -26.85 -14.59
N ASP A 30 0.86 -27.44 -15.70
CA ASP A 30 1.47 -28.61 -16.30
C ASP A 30 2.79 -28.26 -17.01
N ILE A 31 2.88 -27.05 -17.57
CA ILE A 31 4.04 -26.60 -18.36
C ILE A 31 5.09 -25.90 -17.50
N ASP A 32 4.69 -24.96 -16.64
CA ASP A 32 5.64 -24.10 -15.91
C ASP A 32 5.99 -24.63 -14.52
N VAL A 33 5.05 -25.28 -13.82
CA VAL A 33 5.18 -25.57 -12.39
C VAL A 33 5.47 -27.03 -12.12
N LEU A 34 4.73 -27.95 -12.74
CA LEU A 34 4.87 -29.39 -12.53
C LEU A 34 6.29 -29.89 -12.78
N PRO A 35 7.03 -29.46 -13.82
CA PRO A 35 8.42 -29.89 -14.02
C PRO A 35 9.37 -29.41 -12.90
N ILE A 36 9.08 -28.25 -12.31
CA ILE A 36 9.86 -27.72 -11.17
C ILE A 36 9.60 -28.57 -9.93
N LEU A 37 8.33 -28.91 -9.67
CA LEU A 37 7.96 -29.77 -8.53
C LEU A 37 8.55 -31.17 -8.66
N GLN A 38 8.51 -31.76 -9.85
CA GLN A 38 9.10 -33.07 -10.13
C GLN A 38 10.61 -33.09 -9.91
N SER A 39 11.32 -32.01 -10.26
CA SER A 39 12.77 -31.95 -10.18
C SER A 39 13.34 -31.49 -8.85
N HIS A 40 12.54 -30.83 -8.00
CA HIS A 40 13.03 -30.21 -6.76
C HIS A 40 12.22 -30.54 -5.51
N CYS A 41 11.01 -31.10 -5.63
CA CYS A 41 10.10 -31.30 -4.51
C CYS A 41 9.67 -32.75 -4.32
N PHE A 42 9.44 -33.50 -5.39
CA PHE A 42 8.88 -34.85 -5.32
C PHE A 42 9.81 -35.88 -4.70
N ASP A 43 11.12 -35.66 -4.73
CA ASP A 43 12.10 -36.54 -4.06
C ASP A 43 11.80 -36.74 -2.56
N CYS A 44 11.24 -35.72 -1.88
CA CYS A 44 10.90 -35.76 -0.45
C CYS A 44 9.39 -35.68 -0.17
N HIS A 45 8.60 -35.14 -1.11
CA HIS A 45 7.18 -34.82 -0.93
C HIS A 45 6.25 -35.63 -1.87
N ALA A 46 6.67 -36.77 -2.43
CA ALA A 46 5.79 -37.63 -3.23
C ALA A 46 5.20 -38.83 -2.48
N ASP A 47 5.88 -39.33 -1.44
CA ASP A 47 5.47 -40.56 -0.76
C ASP A 47 4.08 -40.42 -0.08
N VAL A 48 3.28 -41.47 -0.18
CA VAL A 48 1.94 -41.57 0.43
C VAL A 48 2.03 -42.09 1.87
N GLU A 49 3.07 -42.87 2.21
CA GLU A 49 3.24 -43.47 3.53
C GLU A 49 4.01 -42.54 4.49
N GLU A 50 5.13 -41.94 4.05
CA GLU A 50 5.95 -41.06 4.90
C GLU A 50 6.55 -39.84 4.15
N PRO A 51 5.74 -38.90 3.65
CA PRO A 51 6.27 -37.67 3.07
C PRO A 51 6.94 -36.79 4.14
N GLU A 52 8.05 -36.15 3.79
CA GLU A 52 8.71 -35.23 4.71
C GLU A 52 7.77 -34.10 5.14
N GLY A 53 7.69 -33.85 6.44
CA GLY A 53 6.79 -32.84 7.00
C GLY A 53 5.30 -33.14 6.83
N GLY A 54 4.91 -34.36 6.44
CA GLY A 54 3.52 -34.77 6.27
C GLY A 54 2.83 -34.16 5.03
N VAL A 55 3.59 -33.60 4.09
CA VAL A 55 3.05 -32.94 2.88
C VAL A 55 3.36 -33.78 1.65
N ASN A 56 2.32 -34.38 1.06
CA ASN A 56 2.40 -35.02 -0.25
C ASN A 56 1.92 -34.04 -1.34
N LEU A 57 2.83 -33.66 -2.23
CA LEU A 57 2.61 -32.78 -3.38
C LEU A 57 2.27 -33.54 -4.67
N GLU A 58 2.63 -34.82 -4.77
CA GLU A 58 2.37 -35.65 -5.96
C GLU A 58 0.87 -35.85 -6.20
N ARG A 59 0.05 -35.89 -5.15
CA ARG A 59 -1.41 -36.01 -5.25
C ARG A 59 -2.10 -34.84 -5.97
N PHE A 60 -1.39 -33.73 -6.20
CA PHE A 60 -1.88 -32.58 -6.95
C PHE A 60 -1.46 -32.66 -8.42
N GLY A 61 -2.08 -33.58 -9.16
CA GLY A 61 -1.86 -33.74 -10.62
C GLY A 61 -2.71 -32.82 -11.49
N SER A 62 -3.45 -31.87 -10.90
CA SER A 62 -4.24 -30.87 -11.65
C SER A 62 -4.50 -29.64 -10.82
N GLU A 63 -4.64 -28.49 -11.48
CA GLU A 63 -5.03 -27.22 -10.85
C GLU A 63 -6.33 -27.33 -10.03
N ARG A 64 -7.27 -28.18 -10.47
CA ARG A 64 -8.53 -28.40 -9.75
C ARG A 64 -8.33 -29.06 -8.38
N GLN A 65 -7.32 -29.92 -8.24
CA GLN A 65 -6.98 -30.53 -6.94
C GLN A 65 -6.30 -29.51 -6.03
N VAL A 66 -5.40 -28.70 -6.58
CA VAL A 66 -4.74 -27.58 -5.89
C VAL A 66 -5.77 -26.60 -5.33
N MET A 67 -6.76 -26.23 -6.14
CA MET A 67 -7.84 -25.31 -5.78
C MET A 67 -8.70 -25.78 -4.61
N ARG A 68 -8.83 -27.10 -4.39
CA ARG A 68 -9.60 -27.66 -3.26
C ARG A 68 -8.83 -27.65 -1.94
N GLU A 69 -7.50 -27.65 -1.99
CA GLU A 69 -6.63 -27.71 -0.80
C GLU A 69 -5.60 -26.57 -0.80
N ARG A 70 -6.07 -25.32 -1.04
CA ARG A 70 -5.20 -24.14 -1.15
C ARG A 70 -4.36 -23.85 0.10
N SER A 71 -4.80 -24.30 1.28
CA SER A 71 -4.08 -24.11 2.54
C SER A 71 -2.67 -24.70 2.51
N ILE A 72 -2.50 -25.85 1.85
CA ILE A 72 -1.19 -26.50 1.71
C ILE A 72 -0.29 -25.69 0.79
N TRP A 73 -0.85 -25.16 -0.29
CA TRP A 73 -0.12 -24.31 -1.23
C TRP A 73 0.29 -22.96 -0.64
N ALA A 74 -0.47 -22.43 0.33
CA ALA A 74 -0.03 -21.28 1.12
C ALA A 74 1.23 -21.60 1.95
N THR A 75 1.30 -22.79 2.55
CA THR A 75 2.51 -23.25 3.24
C THR A 75 3.68 -23.44 2.27
N VAL A 76 3.43 -24.02 1.09
CA VAL A 76 4.47 -24.14 0.04
C VAL A 76 5.00 -22.76 -0.35
N TYR A 77 4.12 -21.77 -0.57
CA TYR A 77 4.50 -20.40 -0.86
C TYR A 77 5.42 -19.84 0.23
N GLU A 78 5.05 -19.95 1.51
CA GLU A 78 5.84 -19.44 2.63
C GLU A 78 7.24 -20.10 2.70
N LYS A 79 7.31 -21.43 2.54
CA LYS A 79 8.58 -22.18 2.58
C LYS A 79 9.48 -21.90 1.38
N VAL A 80 8.88 -21.73 0.20
CA VAL A 80 9.60 -21.28 -1.00
C VAL A 80 10.08 -19.85 -0.77
N GLU A 81 9.22 -18.88 -0.46
CA GLU A 81 9.56 -17.47 -0.24
C GLU A 81 10.72 -17.31 0.76
N SER A 82 10.62 -17.97 1.91
CA SER A 82 11.63 -17.91 2.99
C SER A 82 12.93 -18.67 2.72
N ARG A 83 13.09 -19.33 1.56
CA ARG A 83 14.29 -20.13 1.21
C ARG A 83 14.53 -21.33 2.13
N GLN A 84 13.51 -21.78 2.84
CA GLN A 84 13.59 -23.01 3.63
C GLN A 84 13.50 -24.26 2.73
N MET A 85 12.79 -24.16 1.60
CA MET A 85 12.65 -25.25 0.63
C MET A 85 13.14 -24.83 -0.77
N PRO A 86 13.87 -25.72 -1.47
CA PRO A 86 14.50 -26.95 -0.97
C PRO A 86 15.59 -26.67 0.08
N PRO A 87 15.84 -27.57 1.05
CA PRO A 87 16.84 -27.36 2.10
C PRO A 87 18.24 -27.16 1.51
N PRO A 88 18.99 -26.12 1.94
CA PRO A 88 20.22 -25.70 1.27
C PRO A 88 21.41 -26.65 1.47
N LYS A 89 21.34 -27.56 2.45
CA LYS A 89 22.48 -28.44 2.78
C LYS A 89 22.58 -29.65 1.86
N ASP A 90 21.45 -30.16 1.37
CA ASP A 90 21.41 -31.48 0.73
C ASP A 90 20.69 -31.49 -0.63
N HIS A 91 20.15 -30.34 -1.08
CA HIS A 91 19.34 -30.27 -2.30
C HIS A 91 19.72 -29.11 -3.23
N LYS A 92 19.40 -29.30 -4.51
CA LYS A 92 19.61 -28.28 -5.54
C LYS A 92 18.66 -27.10 -5.30
N PRO A 93 19.17 -25.88 -5.07
CA PRO A 93 18.32 -24.73 -4.85
C PRO A 93 17.54 -24.38 -6.13
N LEU A 94 16.34 -23.84 -5.93
CA LEU A 94 15.58 -23.23 -7.02
C LEU A 94 16.34 -22.00 -7.55
N SER A 95 16.43 -21.86 -8.86
CA SER A 95 16.83 -20.59 -9.45
C SER A 95 15.81 -19.50 -9.11
N LEU A 96 16.23 -18.23 -9.18
CA LEU A 96 15.35 -17.09 -8.90
C LEU A 96 14.11 -17.09 -9.81
N ALA A 97 14.28 -17.46 -11.08
CA ALA A 97 13.18 -17.57 -12.05
C ALA A 97 12.20 -18.70 -11.72
N GLN A 98 12.70 -19.89 -11.36
CA GLN A 98 11.85 -21.02 -10.97
C GLN A 98 11.05 -20.72 -9.70
N ARG A 99 11.70 -20.12 -8.71
CA ARG A 99 11.06 -19.67 -7.48
C ARG A 99 9.92 -18.68 -7.76
N GLN A 100 10.19 -17.66 -8.57
CA GLN A 100 9.19 -16.68 -8.96
C GLN A 100 8.04 -17.31 -9.74
N ALA A 101 8.32 -18.27 -10.64
CA ALA A 101 7.29 -18.97 -11.40
C ALA A 101 6.32 -19.74 -10.47
N VAL A 102 6.86 -20.49 -9.49
CA VAL A 102 6.03 -21.20 -8.51
C VAL A 102 5.24 -20.23 -7.65
N MET A 103 5.87 -19.17 -7.12
CA MET A 103 5.20 -18.18 -6.27
C MET A 103 4.06 -17.45 -7.01
N GLN A 104 4.32 -16.95 -8.23
CA GLN A 104 3.32 -16.26 -9.05
C GLN A 104 2.16 -17.17 -9.43
N TRP A 105 2.44 -18.45 -9.72
CA TRP A 105 1.39 -19.41 -10.00
C TRP A 105 0.51 -19.63 -8.76
N ILE A 106 1.10 -19.86 -7.57
CA ILE A 106 0.34 -20.03 -6.33
C ILE A 106 -0.52 -18.78 -6.05
N GLU A 107 0.01 -17.57 -6.23
CA GLU A 107 -0.74 -16.32 -6.10
C GLU A 107 -1.93 -16.25 -7.07
N THR A 108 -1.73 -16.69 -8.32
CA THR A 108 -2.79 -16.74 -9.34
C THR A 108 -3.92 -17.68 -8.92
N ILE A 109 -3.56 -18.88 -8.44
CA ILE A 109 -4.53 -19.86 -7.91
C ILE A 109 -5.23 -19.33 -6.66
N ALA A 110 -4.50 -18.68 -5.76
CA ALA A 110 -5.07 -18.09 -4.54
C ALA A 110 -6.10 -16.99 -4.87
N ALA A 111 -5.82 -16.17 -5.88
CA ALA A 111 -6.72 -15.12 -6.35
C ALA A 111 -7.91 -15.64 -7.19
N ALA A 112 -7.80 -16.84 -7.78
CA ALA A 112 -8.85 -17.40 -8.61
C ALA A 112 -10.10 -17.77 -7.80
N PRO A 113 -11.32 -17.46 -8.28
CA PRO A 113 -12.55 -17.86 -7.61
C PRO A 113 -12.68 -19.39 -7.57
N ASP A 114 -13.24 -19.93 -6.50
CA ASP A 114 -13.50 -21.37 -6.43
C ASP A 114 -14.66 -21.72 -7.38
N SER A 115 -14.31 -22.39 -8.48
CA SER A 115 -15.26 -22.87 -9.49
C SER A 115 -16.39 -23.75 -8.91
N GLN A 116 -16.18 -24.43 -7.77
CA GLN A 116 -17.21 -25.26 -7.15
C GLN A 116 -18.29 -24.45 -6.46
N LEU A 117 -18.01 -23.20 -6.07
CA LEU A 117 -19.01 -22.31 -5.48
C LEU A 117 -20.01 -21.81 -6.52
N GLY A 118 -19.76 -22.01 -7.82
CA GLY A 118 -20.65 -21.60 -8.91
C GLY A 118 -20.80 -20.09 -9.06
N VAL A 119 -19.98 -19.32 -8.34
CA VAL A 119 -20.02 -17.86 -8.28
C VAL A 119 -18.73 -17.32 -8.91
N ALA A 120 -18.84 -16.82 -10.14
CA ALA A 120 -17.70 -16.27 -10.90
C ALA A 120 -17.14 -14.96 -10.29
N ASP A 121 -17.97 -14.25 -9.53
CA ASP A 121 -17.59 -13.04 -8.78
C ASP A 121 -18.13 -13.18 -7.35
N PRO A 122 -17.27 -13.41 -6.32
CA PRO A 122 -17.71 -13.55 -4.92
C PRO A 122 -18.34 -12.27 -4.35
N GLY A 123 -18.43 -11.20 -5.16
CA GLY A 123 -19.02 -9.94 -4.79
C GLY A 123 -18.02 -9.07 -4.04
N LYS A 124 -18.49 -7.90 -3.59
CA LYS A 124 -17.66 -6.98 -2.82
C LYS A 124 -17.32 -7.63 -1.46
N PRO A 125 -16.05 -7.58 -1.01
CA PRO A 125 -15.68 -8.12 0.28
C PRO A 125 -16.55 -7.48 1.38
N ILE A 126 -16.99 -8.28 2.36
CA ILE A 126 -17.69 -7.76 3.53
C ILE A 126 -16.83 -6.68 4.22
N LEU A 127 -17.45 -5.57 4.60
CA LEU A 127 -16.76 -4.47 5.27
C LEU A 127 -16.20 -4.98 6.60
N ARG A 128 -14.90 -5.30 6.63
CA ARG A 128 -14.19 -5.62 7.88
C ARG A 128 -13.84 -4.36 8.63
N ARG A 129 -13.74 -4.45 9.96
CA ARG A 129 -13.18 -3.36 10.78
C ARG A 129 -11.77 -3.06 10.28
N LEU A 130 -11.51 -1.79 9.97
CA LEU A 130 -10.17 -1.33 9.65
C LEU A 130 -9.28 -1.44 10.89
N THR A 131 -8.05 -1.91 10.70
CA THR A 131 -7.00 -1.77 11.72
C THR A 131 -6.74 -0.28 11.96
N ARG A 132 -6.12 0.06 13.10
CA ARG A 132 -5.75 1.46 13.40
C ARG A 132 -4.91 2.06 12.28
N LEU A 133 -4.03 1.25 11.69
CA LEU A 133 -3.16 1.62 10.59
C LEU A 133 -3.93 1.94 9.31
N GLU A 134 -4.84 1.05 8.93
CA GLU A 134 -5.68 1.21 7.75
C GLU A 134 -6.63 2.40 7.90
N TYR A 135 -7.22 2.58 9.08
CA TYR A 135 -8.07 3.74 9.36
C TYR A 135 -7.28 5.04 9.24
N ASN A 136 -6.07 5.10 9.83
CA ASN A 136 -5.21 6.28 9.72
C ASN A 136 -4.89 6.61 8.26
N ASN A 137 -4.44 5.62 7.48
CA ASN A 137 -4.15 5.81 6.06
C ASN A 137 -5.40 6.25 5.28
N THR A 138 -6.54 5.60 5.52
CA THR A 138 -7.80 5.93 4.85
C THR A 138 -8.23 7.37 5.13
N VAL A 139 -8.20 7.81 6.39
CA VAL A 139 -8.57 9.19 6.74
C VAL A 139 -7.58 10.21 6.18
N ARG A 140 -6.27 9.89 6.19
CA ARG A 140 -5.24 10.74 5.60
C ARG A 140 -5.43 10.92 4.10
N ASP A 141 -5.67 9.83 3.38
CA ASP A 141 -5.84 9.84 1.93
C ASP A 141 -7.15 10.56 1.56
N LEU A 142 -8.24 10.24 2.28
CA LEU A 142 -9.55 10.85 2.06
C LEU A 142 -9.55 12.35 2.37
N LEU A 143 -8.82 12.83 3.37
CA LEU A 143 -8.84 14.25 3.76
C LEU A 143 -7.60 15.05 3.34
N GLY A 144 -6.63 14.40 2.69
CA GLY A 144 -5.39 15.04 2.25
C GLY A 144 -4.51 15.49 3.42
N LEU A 145 -4.46 14.70 4.51
CA LEU A 145 -3.72 15.07 5.71
C LEU A 145 -2.23 14.71 5.57
N SER A 146 -1.36 15.66 5.89
CA SER A 146 0.09 15.47 5.91
C SER A 146 0.61 14.76 7.18
N THR A 147 -0.26 14.58 8.18
CA THR A 147 0.05 13.98 9.49
C THR A 147 -0.80 12.75 9.77
N ASP A 148 -0.34 11.94 10.72
CA ASP A 148 -1.13 10.84 11.25
C ASP A 148 -2.23 11.35 12.19
N VAL A 149 -3.41 10.76 12.05
CA VAL A 149 -4.57 10.97 12.92
C VAL A 149 -4.31 10.38 14.30
N PHE A 150 -3.59 9.26 14.33
CA PHE A 150 -3.13 8.62 15.55
C PHE A 150 -1.60 8.58 15.58
N MET A 151 -1.02 8.91 16.72
CA MET A 151 0.41 8.69 16.95
C MET A 151 0.66 7.17 17.02
N PHE A 152 1.49 6.68 16.11
CA PHE A 152 2.03 5.32 16.15
C PHE A 152 3.50 5.43 16.55
N PRO A 153 3.88 5.04 17.79
CA PRO A 153 5.27 5.03 18.23
C PRO A 153 6.20 4.28 17.25
N GLU A 154 5.64 3.27 16.58
CA GLU A 154 6.34 2.39 15.63
C GLU A 154 6.53 3.03 14.25
N ARG A 155 5.64 3.96 13.86
CA ARG A 155 5.77 4.71 12.61
C ARG A 155 6.46 6.03 12.80
N LEU A 156 6.66 6.55 14.03
CA LEU A 156 7.32 7.83 14.28
C LEU A 156 8.53 7.96 13.37
N PRO A 157 8.37 8.71 12.27
CA PRO A 157 9.50 9.03 11.45
C PRO A 157 10.19 10.09 12.29
N ILE A 158 11.37 9.80 12.81
CA ILE A 158 12.40 10.83 12.64
C ILE A 158 12.44 10.98 11.13
N ARG A 159 11.74 12.00 10.62
CA ARG A 159 11.26 12.09 9.22
C ARG A 159 12.40 12.08 8.21
N ASP A 160 13.62 12.13 8.73
CA ASP A 160 14.89 12.24 8.05
C ASP A 160 15.91 11.28 8.71
N LYS A 161 15.74 9.94 8.57
CA LYS A 161 16.78 8.97 8.95
C LYS A 161 18.01 9.01 8.03
N VAL A 162 18.53 10.19 7.71
CA VAL A 162 19.86 10.39 7.12
C VAL A 162 20.89 10.72 8.21
N TYR A 163 20.55 10.49 9.48
CA TYR A 163 21.53 10.69 10.55
C TYR A 163 22.66 9.68 10.53
N PHE A 164 22.51 8.53 9.84
CA PHE A 164 23.52 7.50 9.74
C PHE A 164 23.62 7.02 8.30
N ALA A 165 24.78 7.26 7.69
CA ALA A 165 25.11 6.75 6.36
C ALA A 165 25.74 5.35 6.51
N PRO A 166 25.00 4.25 6.24
CA PRO A 166 25.48 2.89 6.51
C PRO A 166 26.74 2.54 5.72
N GLU A 167 26.90 3.11 4.52
CA GLU A 167 28.10 3.02 3.68
C GLU A 167 29.36 3.59 4.33
N THR A 168 29.26 4.66 5.11
CA THR A 168 30.43 5.31 5.75
C THR A 168 30.55 5.01 7.23
N ARG A 169 29.51 4.40 7.84
CA ARG A 169 29.38 4.16 9.29
C ARG A 169 29.56 5.43 10.13
N LYS A 170 29.26 6.60 9.56
CA LYS A 170 29.37 7.89 10.23
C LYS A 170 27.98 8.50 10.43
N MET A 171 27.85 9.23 11.53
CA MET A 171 26.70 10.10 11.76
C MET A 171 27.02 11.52 11.32
N GLU A 172 26.01 12.23 10.83
CA GLU A 172 26.11 13.67 10.56
C GLU A 172 26.32 14.44 11.87
N SER A 173 27.21 15.44 11.86
CA SER A 173 27.49 16.30 13.02
C SER A 173 27.46 17.77 12.57
N PRO A 174 26.53 18.60 13.10
CA PRO A 174 25.53 18.29 14.11
C PRO A 174 24.36 17.45 13.57
N LEU A 175 23.83 16.59 14.42
CA LEU A 175 22.64 15.78 14.14
C LEU A 175 21.39 16.68 14.08
N ARG A 176 20.69 16.71 12.95
CA ARG A 176 19.40 17.41 12.82
C ARG A 176 18.25 16.41 12.92
N VAL A 177 17.42 16.56 13.95
CA VAL A 177 16.23 15.74 14.17
C VAL A 177 15.00 16.63 14.09
N SER A 178 14.11 16.36 13.15
CA SER A 178 12.81 17.01 13.07
C SER A 178 11.88 16.43 14.14
N VAL A 179 11.58 17.22 15.17
CA VAL A 179 10.56 16.88 16.18
C VAL A 179 9.26 17.58 15.79
N LEU A 180 8.21 16.80 15.54
CA LEU A 180 6.86 17.34 15.45
C LEU A 180 6.39 17.66 16.88
N GLU A 181 6.28 18.94 17.21
CA GLU A 181 5.67 19.35 18.47
C GLU A 181 4.22 18.85 18.55
N TYR A 182 3.87 18.24 19.68
CA TYR A 182 2.51 17.83 19.98
C TYR A 182 1.64 19.05 20.27
N GLY A 183 0.77 19.47 19.35
CA GLY A 183 -0.17 20.58 19.61
C GLY A 183 -0.65 21.35 18.38
N ALA A 184 -1.38 22.44 18.66
CA ALA A 184 -2.23 23.22 17.76
C ALA A 184 -1.53 24.05 16.65
N ARG A 185 -0.29 23.72 16.26
CA ARG A 185 0.46 24.49 15.25
C ARG A 185 0.23 24.02 13.81
N MET A 186 -0.81 23.24 13.57
CA MET A 186 -1.12 22.68 12.26
C MET A 186 -2.21 23.51 11.56
N PRO A 187 -2.08 23.80 10.26
CA PRO A 187 -3.09 24.53 9.51
C PRO A 187 -4.38 23.72 9.40
N ALA A 188 -5.35 24.03 10.27
CA ALA A 188 -6.69 23.46 10.23
C ALA A 188 -7.51 24.07 9.09
N LEU A 189 -8.42 23.28 8.51
CA LEU A 189 -9.40 23.79 7.53
C LEU A 189 -10.33 24.83 8.18
N LEU A 190 -10.77 24.56 9.42
CA LEU A 190 -11.69 25.41 10.17
C LEU A 190 -11.10 25.76 11.54
N PRO A 191 -10.12 26.69 11.62
CA PRO A 191 -9.44 27.02 12.88
C PRO A 191 -10.38 27.64 13.93
N ASN A 192 -11.49 28.24 13.49
CA ASN A 192 -12.46 28.94 14.35
C ASN A 192 -13.71 28.12 14.67
N ALA A 193 -13.77 26.83 14.29
CA ALA A 193 -14.93 25.96 14.52
C ALA A 193 -15.27 25.77 16.01
N GLY A 194 -14.32 26.03 16.91
CA GLY A 194 -14.61 26.22 18.34
C GLY A 194 -15.08 24.96 19.07
N LEU A 195 -14.73 23.75 18.60
CA LEU A 195 -15.00 22.54 19.37
C LEU A 195 -14.14 22.52 20.64
N PRO A 196 -14.73 22.14 21.79
CA PRO A 196 -13.94 21.95 23.01
C PRO A 196 -12.92 20.84 22.76
N GLY A 197 -11.68 21.06 23.22
CA GLY A 197 -10.69 19.99 23.24
C GLY A 197 -11.23 18.81 24.05
N ASP A 198 -11.09 17.60 23.53
CA ASP A 198 -11.46 16.39 24.28
C ASP A 198 -10.42 16.16 25.39
N ASN A 199 -10.73 16.68 26.57
CA ASN A 199 -9.92 16.48 27.77
C ASN A 199 -10.02 15.01 28.19
N ARG A 200 -8.90 14.26 28.15
CA ARG A 200 -8.83 12.85 28.56
C ARG A 200 -9.48 12.55 29.93
N ALA A 201 -9.51 13.53 30.84
CA ALA A 201 -10.02 13.39 32.20
C ALA A 201 -11.53 13.70 32.35
N GLU A 202 -12.11 14.53 31.49
CA GLU A 202 -13.51 14.94 31.56
C GLU A 202 -14.35 14.10 30.58
N HIS A 203 -15.66 14.23 30.61
CA HIS A 203 -16.60 13.34 29.90
C HIS A 203 -16.64 13.58 28.37
N GLY A 204 -15.49 13.60 27.69
CA GLY A 204 -15.41 13.55 26.24
C GLY A 204 -15.60 12.13 25.70
N TYR A 205 -15.24 11.90 24.43
CA TYR A 205 -15.65 10.75 23.60
C TYR A 205 -15.18 9.40 24.19
N ARG A 206 -15.86 8.89 25.22
CA ARG A 206 -15.52 7.63 25.89
C ARG A 206 -16.20 6.47 25.17
N ASN A 207 -15.42 5.66 24.47
CA ASN A 207 -15.82 4.36 23.96
C ASN A 207 -15.78 3.28 25.07
N ARG A 208 -16.41 3.53 26.23
CA ARG A 208 -16.51 2.49 27.26
C ARG A 208 -17.64 1.53 26.90
N GLY A 209 -17.29 0.50 26.12
CA GLY A 209 -18.01 -0.76 25.93
C GLY A 209 -19.41 -0.64 25.32
N ASP A 210 -20.33 -0.01 26.04
CA ASP A 210 -21.76 -0.18 25.86
C ASP A 210 -22.58 1.11 26.10
N ALA A 211 -21.95 2.22 26.53
CA ALA A 211 -22.64 3.49 26.80
C ALA A 211 -21.99 4.66 26.03
N MET A 212 -22.47 4.91 24.81
CA MET A 212 -22.18 6.13 24.07
C MET A 212 -23.00 7.28 24.66
N ASN A 213 -22.46 7.94 25.68
CA ASN A 213 -23.13 9.08 26.31
C ASN A 213 -22.73 10.36 25.59
N PHE A 214 -23.65 10.87 24.80
CA PHE A 214 -23.43 12.02 23.95
C PHE A 214 -24.64 12.95 24.08
N THR A 215 -24.43 14.23 24.43
CA THR A 215 -25.56 15.18 24.58
C THR A 215 -26.10 15.54 23.19
N PRO A 216 -27.42 15.57 22.94
CA PRO A 216 -27.95 15.88 21.61
C PRO A 216 -27.37 17.18 20.99
N LEU A 217 -27.17 18.21 21.82
CA LEU A 217 -26.58 19.49 21.39
C LEU A 217 -25.17 19.35 20.83
N LEU A 218 -24.33 18.49 21.43
CA LEU A 218 -22.97 18.31 20.95
C LEU A 218 -22.98 17.56 19.58
N LEU A 219 -24.06 16.85 19.24
CA LEU A 219 -24.11 15.90 18.12
C LEU A 219 -24.46 16.71 16.90
N GLU A 220 -25.48 17.57 17.08
CA GLU A 220 -25.78 18.65 16.17
C GLU A 220 -24.53 19.48 15.85
N LYS A 221 -23.71 19.84 16.86
CA LYS A 221 -22.45 20.55 16.62
C LYS A 221 -21.44 19.75 15.80
N TYR A 222 -21.22 18.46 16.08
CA TYR A 222 -20.31 17.63 15.26
C TYR A 222 -20.84 17.41 13.84
N VAL A 223 -22.15 17.18 13.67
CA VAL A 223 -22.76 16.97 12.36
C VAL A 223 -22.71 18.25 11.53
N ALA A 224 -23.01 19.40 12.13
CA ALA A 224 -22.86 20.71 11.48
C ALA A 224 -21.41 20.94 11.06
N LEU A 225 -20.45 20.68 11.94
CA LEU A 225 -19.04 20.81 11.60
C LEU A 225 -18.60 19.83 10.50
N ALA A 226 -19.06 18.58 10.53
CA ALA A 226 -18.77 17.59 9.51
C ALA A 226 -19.28 18.05 8.13
N ALA A 227 -20.48 18.65 8.08
CA ALA A 227 -21.03 19.24 6.87
C ALA A 227 -20.19 20.44 6.38
N GLU A 228 -19.74 21.32 7.27
CA GLU A 228 -18.85 22.43 6.93
C GLU A 228 -17.50 21.96 6.39
N ILE A 229 -16.90 20.91 6.99
CA ILE A 229 -15.64 20.32 6.52
C ILE A 229 -15.83 19.72 5.13
N ALA A 230 -16.88 18.90 4.95
CA ALA A 230 -17.15 18.23 3.68
C ALA A 230 -17.49 19.22 2.55
N GLY A 231 -18.13 20.34 2.88
CA GLY A 231 -18.44 21.42 1.93
C GLY A 231 -17.32 22.42 1.71
N HIS A 232 -16.17 22.29 2.39
CA HIS A 232 -15.11 23.29 2.32
C HIS A 232 -14.40 23.25 0.93
N PRO A 233 -14.29 24.37 0.20
CA PRO A 233 -13.76 24.39 -1.17
C PRO A 233 -12.28 23.98 -1.28
N GLU A 234 -11.52 24.09 -0.19
CA GLU A 234 -10.13 23.59 -0.16
C GLU A 234 -10.02 22.07 -0.01
N LEU A 235 -11.07 21.36 0.43
CA LEU A 235 -10.94 19.92 0.70
C LEU A 235 -10.76 19.10 -0.59
N PRO A 236 -11.53 19.30 -1.68
CA PRO A 236 -11.26 18.65 -2.97
C PRO A 236 -9.92 19.05 -3.60
N ARG A 237 -9.32 20.18 -3.16
CA ARG A 237 -7.98 20.59 -3.60
C ARG A 237 -6.86 19.89 -2.81
N ARG A 238 -7.11 19.62 -1.53
CA ARG A 238 -6.18 18.91 -0.65
C ARG A 238 -6.17 17.42 -0.91
N SER A 239 -7.30 16.83 -1.28
CA SER A 239 -7.43 15.39 -1.57
C SER A 239 -8.06 15.14 -2.93
N SER A 240 -7.29 14.55 -3.84
CA SER A 240 -7.82 14.02 -5.10
C SER A 240 -8.80 12.88 -4.87
N VAL A 241 -8.57 12.05 -3.84
CA VAL A 241 -9.46 10.95 -3.46
C VAL A 241 -10.84 11.47 -3.05
N PHE A 242 -10.89 12.54 -2.27
CA PHE A 242 -12.14 13.20 -1.91
C PHE A 242 -12.87 13.76 -3.13
N ALA A 243 -12.12 14.44 -4.00
CA ALA A 243 -12.65 15.03 -5.22
C ALA A 243 -13.27 13.97 -6.13
N GLU A 244 -12.56 12.86 -6.35
CA GLU A 244 -13.04 11.71 -7.11
C GLU A 244 -14.29 11.09 -6.47
N LEU A 245 -14.27 10.87 -5.15
CA LEU A 245 -15.39 10.28 -4.42
C LEU A 245 -16.70 11.07 -4.58
N LEU A 246 -16.60 12.40 -4.64
CA LEU A 246 -17.76 13.28 -4.82
C LEU A 246 -18.01 13.68 -6.28
N GLY A 247 -17.18 13.22 -7.22
CA GLY A 247 -17.27 13.61 -8.63
C GLY A 247 -17.03 15.10 -8.88
N ILE A 248 -16.22 15.75 -8.04
CA ILE A 248 -15.87 17.17 -8.13
C ILE A 248 -14.56 17.29 -8.90
N ASP A 249 -14.55 18.07 -9.98
CA ASP A 249 -13.29 18.45 -10.63
C ASP A 249 -12.64 19.63 -9.86
N PRO A 250 -11.47 19.44 -9.23
CA PRO A 250 -10.80 20.50 -8.48
C PRO A 250 -10.49 21.76 -9.30
N ALA A 251 -10.32 21.62 -10.61
CA ALA A 251 -10.04 22.72 -11.53
C ALA A 251 -11.26 23.65 -11.74
N THR A 252 -12.47 23.15 -11.48
CA THR A 252 -13.71 23.93 -11.61
C THR A 252 -14.01 24.78 -10.37
N LEU A 253 -13.28 24.57 -9.27
CA LEU A 253 -13.50 25.29 -8.03
C LEU A 253 -12.90 26.70 -8.10
N PRO A 254 -13.64 27.75 -7.66
CA PRO A 254 -13.16 29.12 -7.70
C PRO A 254 -11.86 29.25 -6.91
N VAL A 255 -10.80 29.79 -7.51
CA VAL A 255 -9.48 29.97 -6.86
C VAL A 255 -9.67 30.74 -5.55
N ALA A 256 -9.76 30.00 -4.43
CA ALA A 256 -9.66 30.60 -3.11
C ALA A 256 -8.38 31.44 -3.09
N LYS A 257 -8.51 32.71 -2.73
CA LYS A 257 -7.37 33.55 -2.36
C LYS A 257 -6.84 33.06 -1.01
N ALA A 258 -6.36 31.84 -0.97
CA ALA A 258 -5.69 31.30 0.18
C ALA A 258 -4.26 31.83 0.12
N LYS A 259 -3.94 32.74 1.05
CA LYS A 259 -2.55 32.90 1.52
C LYS A 259 -2.18 31.62 2.26
N LEU A 260 -2.06 30.50 1.55
CA LEU A 260 -1.23 29.41 2.01
C LEU A 260 0.09 29.63 1.30
N ASN A 261 1.04 30.12 2.09
CA ASN A 261 2.39 30.29 1.61
C ASN A 261 2.88 28.88 1.23
N PRO A 262 3.59 28.67 0.10
CA PRO A 262 4.18 27.37 -0.21
C PRO A 262 5.18 26.90 0.87
N SER A 263 5.62 27.80 1.77
CA SER A 263 6.32 27.48 3.02
C SER A 263 5.42 26.94 4.14
N ASP A 264 4.14 26.73 3.91
CA ASP A 264 3.17 26.18 4.89
C ASP A 264 2.82 24.72 4.55
N ALA A 265 3.04 24.31 3.30
CA ALA A 265 3.15 22.90 2.91
C ALA A 265 4.49 22.28 3.36
N VAL A 266 5.47 23.15 3.65
CA VAL A 266 6.79 22.82 4.20
C VAL A 266 7.13 23.88 5.25
N HIS A 267 6.49 23.82 6.42
CA HIS A 267 6.89 24.71 7.52
C HIS A 267 8.32 24.36 7.97
N PRO A 268 9.16 25.39 8.22
CA PRO A 268 10.55 25.20 8.60
C PRO A 268 10.58 24.45 9.93
N VAL A 269 11.39 23.39 9.96
CA VAL A 269 11.83 22.77 11.20
C VAL A 269 12.41 23.89 12.05
N THR A 270 11.76 24.22 13.17
CA THR A 270 12.38 25.09 14.17
C THR A 270 13.60 24.35 14.67
N GLU A 271 14.78 24.77 14.22
CA GLU A 271 16.08 24.28 14.69
C GLU A 271 16.22 24.66 16.17
N ALA A 272 15.81 23.74 17.05
CA ALA A 272 16.26 23.79 18.43
C ALA A 272 17.66 23.16 18.47
N SER A 273 18.69 24.01 18.46
CA SER A 273 20.05 23.61 18.77
C SER A 273 20.14 23.29 20.26
N ALA A 274 20.12 22.00 20.62
CA ALA A 274 20.59 21.55 21.92
C ALA A 274 22.10 21.30 21.80
N GLU A 275 22.90 22.18 22.39
CA GLU A 275 24.32 21.89 22.65
C GLU A 275 24.39 20.82 23.75
N PHE A 276 24.99 19.68 23.44
CA PHE A 276 25.42 18.65 24.39
C PHE A 276 26.94 18.58 24.41
#